data_AF-A0A2D5IDJ8-F1
#
_entry.id   AF-A0A2D5IDJ8-F1
#
_cell.length_a   1.000
_cell.length_b   1.000
_cell.length_c   1.000
_cell.angle_alpha   90.00
_cell.angle_beta   90.00
_cell.angle_gamma   90.00
#
_symmetry.space_group_name_H-M   'P 1'
#
loop_
_entity.id
_entity.type
_entity.pdbx_description
1 polymer ?
#
loop_
_entity_poly.entity_id
_entity_poly.type
_entity_poly.pdbx_seq_one_letter_code
_entity_poly.pdbx_strand_id
1 'polypeptide(L)'
;MINNNFKDRTKLKVIRNEVMSTFDTDIRTKRRNRNLVYARAVYYRLCKDLTSHSLAEIGSCLRKDHATVLHGLKVFEGIVFNNDFYYVNAYEEMYDRLKVNYFINIRNQNDLKSKYYRYVNQNINLKEKNQHLNFIIKSQLKEIFKECREEYGYVPQTSYLKEKFDKINDMLEKIS
;
A
#
# COMPACT_ATOMS: atom_id res chain seq x y z
N MET A 1 14.82 22.44 -7.27
CA MET A 1 13.93 22.83 -6.15
C MET A 1 13.19 21.59 -5.68
N ILE A 2 13.61 21.01 -4.54
CA ILE A 2 12.97 19.81 -3.99
C ILE A 2 11.71 20.26 -3.24
N ASN A 3 10.55 19.82 -3.71
CA ASN A 3 9.25 20.24 -3.19
C ASN A 3 9.07 19.83 -1.72
N ASN A 4 8.80 20.84 -0.89
CA ASN A 4 8.48 20.79 0.54
C ASN A 4 7.18 20.04 0.86
N ASN A 5 7.16 18.70 0.73
CA ASN A 5 6.00 17.87 1.13
C ASN A 5 6.22 17.05 2.42
N PHE A 6 7.22 17.37 3.23
CA PHE A 6 7.49 16.68 4.50
C PHE A 6 6.62 17.15 5.68
N LYS A 7 5.83 18.23 5.52
CA LYS A 7 5.14 18.88 6.66
C LYS A 7 3.82 18.22 7.10
N ASP A 8 3.35 17.17 6.41
CA ASP A 8 1.96 16.68 6.59
C ASP A 8 1.80 15.17 6.87
N ARG A 9 2.81 14.48 7.41
CA ARG A 9 2.71 13.05 7.76
C ARG A 9 2.45 12.86 9.26
N THR A 10 1.18 12.79 9.67
CA THR A 10 0.79 12.16 10.95
C THR A 10 0.07 10.86 10.66
N LYS A 11 0.12 9.88 11.57
CA LYS A 11 -0.58 8.58 11.39
C LYS A 11 -2.07 8.78 11.08
N LEU A 12 -2.69 9.73 11.78
CA LEU A 12 -4.08 10.13 11.58
C LEU A 12 -4.37 10.67 10.18
N LYS A 13 -3.43 11.40 9.56
CA LYS A 13 -3.58 11.92 8.19
C LYS A 13 -3.42 10.82 7.14
N VAL A 14 -2.51 9.86 7.36
CA VAL A 14 -2.36 8.71 6.47
C VAL A 14 -3.63 7.86 6.45
N ILE A 15 -4.15 7.49 7.63
CA ILE A 15 -5.41 6.74 7.75
C ILE A 15 -6.58 7.52 7.13
N ARG A 16 -6.63 8.84 7.35
CA ARG A 16 -7.68 9.69 6.75
C ARG A 16 -7.66 9.63 5.23
N ASN A 17 -6.47 9.77 4.64
CA ASN A 17 -6.33 9.81 3.19
C ASN A 17 -6.67 8.44 2.57
N GLU A 18 -6.30 7.33 3.23
CA GLU A 18 -6.71 5.98 2.82
C GLU A 18 -8.24 5.86 2.78
N VAL A 19 -8.92 6.27 3.86
CA VAL A 19 -10.40 6.22 3.94
C VAL A 19 -11.05 7.11 2.88
N MET A 20 -10.54 8.32 2.67
CA MET A 20 -11.07 9.23 1.65
C MET A 20 -10.90 8.67 0.23
N SER A 21 -9.79 7.97 -0.03
CA SER A 21 -9.54 7.33 -1.32
C SER A 21 -10.44 6.12 -1.55
N THR A 22 -10.66 5.29 -0.52
CA THR A 22 -11.49 4.07 -0.63
C THR A 22 -12.96 4.39 -0.86
N PHE A 23 -13.50 5.43 -0.21
CA PHE A 23 -14.92 5.79 -0.30
C PHE A 23 -15.20 6.97 -1.24
N ASP A 24 -14.19 7.48 -1.96
CA ASP A 24 -14.27 8.67 -2.82
C ASP A 24 -15.04 9.83 -2.19
N THR A 25 -14.71 10.14 -0.93
CA THR A 25 -15.53 11.05 -0.11
C THR A 25 -14.68 11.85 0.87
N ASP A 26 -14.92 13.18 0.95
CA ASP A 26 -14.29 14.03 1.97
C ASP A 26 -14.99 13.96 3.33
N ILE A 27 -14.41 13.14 4.22
CA ILE A 27 -14.91 12.93 5.57
C ILE A 27 -14.70 14.13 6.52
N ARG A 28 -14.00 15.20 6.12
CA ARG A 28 -13.84 16.42 6.93
C ARG A 28 -15.08 17.34 6.87
N THR A 29 -15.96 17.11 5.91
CA THR A 29 -17.14 17.94 5.68
C THR A 29 -18.06 18.02 6.93
N LYS A 30 -18.96 19.01 6.98
CA LYS A 30 -19.97 19.10 8.06
C LYS A 30 -21.22 18.26 7.78
N ARG A 31 -21.41 17.80 6.54
CA ARG A 31 -22.57 17.01 6.09
C ARG A 31 -22.63 15.66 6.80
N ARG A 32 -23.85 15.16 7.02
CA ARG A 32 -24.14 13.93 7.77
C ARG A 32 -24.95 12.90 6.99
N ASN A 33 -24.78 12.83 5.67
CA ASN A 33 -25.39 11.73 4.91
C ASN A 33 -24.79 10.38 5.36
N ARG A 34 -25.52 9.29 5.14
CA ARG A 34 -25.16 7.95 5.63
C ARG A 34 -23.73 7.57 5.23
N ASN A 35 -23.37 7.74 3.96
CA ASN A 35 -22.05 7.41 3.44
C ASN A 35 -20.93 8.18 4.18
N LEU A 36 -21.08 9.49 4.42
CA LEU A 36 -20.11 10.28 5.17
C LEU A 36 -20.02 9.87 6.64
N VAL A 37 -21.16 9.56 7.27
CA VAL A 37 -21.19 9.12 8.66
C VAL A 37 -20.49 7.77 8.81
N TYR A 38 -20.72 6.85 7.88
CA TYR A 38 -20.17 5.50 7.91
C TYR A 38 -18.67 5.52 7.56
N ALA A 39 -18.26 6.29 6.55
CA ALA A 39 -16.84 6.50 6.25
C ALA A 39 -16.08 7.12 7.43
N ARG A 40 -16.69 8.07 8.16
CA ARG A 40 -16.10 8.60 9.42
C ARG A 40 -16.01 7.53 10.50
N ALA A 41 -17.04 6.70 10.66
CA ALA A 41 -17.05 5.61 11.63
C ALA A 41 -15.89 4.64 11.37
N VAL A 42 -15.67 4.25 10.11
CA VAL A 42 -14.53 3.44 9.67
C VAL A 42 -13.20 4.15 10.00
N TYR A 43 -13.06 5.43 9.68
CA TYR A 43 -11.87 6.21 10.01
C TYR A 43 -11.56 6.22 11.51
N TYR A 44 -12.56 6.48 12.35
CA TYR A 44 -12.38 6.52 13.80
C TYR A 44 -11.97 5.16 14.34
N ARG A 45 -12.59 4.08 13.84
CA ARG A 45 -12.24 2.71 14.23
C ARG A 45 -10.80 2.39 13.86
N LEU A 46 -10.39 2.62 12.61
CA LEU A 46 -9.00 2.41 12.16
C LEU A 46 -8.00 3.20 13.01
N CYS A 47 -8.31 4.46 13.33
CA CYS A 47 -7.43 5.28 14.16
C CYS A 47 -7.30 4.76 15.60
N LYS A 48 -8.38 4.18 16.16
CA LYS A 48 -8.37 3.57 17.49
C LYS A 48 -7.61 2.25 17.54
N ASP A 49 -7.69 1.46 16.49
CA ASP A 49 -7.07 0.12 16.47
C ASP A 49 -5.59 0.19 16.07
N LEU A 50 -5.21 1.15 15.23
CA LEU A 50 -3.85 1.25 14.68
C LEU A 50 -2.97 2.30 15.38
N THR A 51 -3.53 3.14 16.26
CA THR A 51 -2.77 4.24 16.89
C THR A 51 -3.10 4.44 18.37
N SER A 52 -2.21 5.12 19.09
CA SER A 52 -2.38 5.47 20.51
C SER A 52 -2.99 6.86 20.72
N HIS A 53 -3.50 7.52 19.67
CA HIS A 53 -4.07 8.85 19.81
C HIS A 53 -5.37 8.84 20.62
N SER A 54 -5.58 9.91 21.38
CA SER A 54 -6.80 10.20 22.11
C SER A 54 -7.97 10.51 21.16
N LEU A 55 -9.20 10.40 21.67
CA LEU A 55 -10.40 10.76 20.91
C LEU A 55 -10.39 12.24 20.46
N ALA A 56 -9.82 13.12 21.29
CA ALA A 56 -9.68 14.53 20.95
C ALA A 56 -8.71 14.75 19.78
N GLU A 57 -7.55 14.08 19.78
CA GLU A 57 -6.58 14.16 18.68
C GLU A 57 -7.15 13.58 17.37
N ILE A 58 -7.84 12.44 17.44
CA ILE A 58 -8.53 11.83 16.29
C ILE A 58 -9.59 12.78 15.72
N GLY A 59 -10.44 13.35 16.58
CA GLY A 59 -11.49 14.29 16.19
C GLY A 59 -10.92 15.55 15.55
N SER A 60 -9.87 16.11 16.15
CA SER A 60 -9.19 17.32 15.65
C SER A 60 -8.70 17.17 14.20
N CYS A 61 -8.23 15.98 13.81
CA CYS A 61 -7.82 15.70 12.42
C CYS A 61 -8.95 15.92 11.39
N LEU A 62 -10.21 15.75 11.80
CA LEU A 62 -11.40 15.99 10.99
C LEU A 62 -12.17 17.26 11.38
N ARG A 63 -11.61 18.10 12.27
CA ARG A 63 -12.28 19.27 12.87
C ARG A 63 -13.59 18.89 13.57
N LYS A 64 -13.55 17.82 14.36
CA LYS A 64 -14.65 17.29 15.18
C LYS A 64 -14.23 17.22 16.64
N ASP A 65 -15.19 17.26 17.54
CA ASP A 65 -14.98 17.00 18.96
C ASP A 65 -14.82 15.51 19.26
N HIS A 66 -14.31 15.21 20.45
CA HIS A 66 -14.10 13.84 20.93
C HIS A 66 -15.41 13.05 21.08
N ALA A 67 -16.53 13.72 21.38
CA ALA A 67 -17.84 13.08 21.53
C ALA A 67 -18.37 12.57 20.18
N THR A 68 -18.07 13.28 19.09
CA THR A 68 -18.35 12.85 17.71
C THR A 68 -17.56 11.61 17.34
N VAL A 69 -16.30 11.51 17.79
CA VAL A 69 -15.49 10.29 17.60
C VAL A 69 -16.10 9.13 18.37
N LEU A 70 -16.44 9.34 19.65
CA LEU A 70 -17.09 8.32 20.48
C LEU A 70 -18.40 7.83 19.86
N HIS A 71 -19.23 8.74 19.37
CA HIS A 71 -20.47 8.39 18.68
C HIS A 71 -20.18 7.61 17.39
N GLY A 72 -19.20 8.03 16.59
CA GLY A 72 -18.84 7.31 15.36
C GLY A 72 -18.29 5.91 15.62
N LEU A 73 -17.63 5.65 16.76
CA LEU A 73 -17.24 4.30 17.16
C LEU A 73 -18.46 3.41 17.43
N LYS A 74 -19.48 3.93 18.13
CA LYS A 74 -20.76 3.23 18.34
C LYS A 74 -21.50 2.98 17.02
N VAL A 75 -21.42 3.94 16.08
CA VAL A 75 -21.95 3.74 14.72
C VAL A 75 -21.23 2.58 14.03
N PHE A 76 -19.90 2.48 14.16
CA PHE A 76 -19.16 1.36 13.58
C PHE A 76 -19.59 0.01 14.19
N GLU A 77 -19.81 -0.07 15.49
CA GLU A 77 -20.37 -1.27 16.13
C GLU A 77 -21.74 -1.63 15.53
N GLY A 78 -22.59 -0.64 15.28
CA GLY A 78 -23.86 -0.83 14.58
C GLY A 78 -23.70 -1.30 13.13
N ILE A 79 -22.68 -0.83 12.40
CA ILE A 79 -22.37 -1.30 11.04
C ILE A 79 -22.04 -2.80 11.05
N VAL A 80 -21.19 -3.22 12.00
CA VAL A 80 -20.80 -4.63 12.17
C VAL A 80 -22.00 -5.48 12.58
N PHE A 81 -22.77 -5.03 13.58
CA PHE A 81 -23.94 -5.77 14.06
C PHE A 81 -25.00 -5.98 12.98
N ASN A 82 -25.21 -4.96 12.14
CA ASN A 82 -26.18 -5.03 11.04
C ASN A 82 -25.62 -5.72 9.78
N ASN A 83 -24.40 -6.26 9.82
CA ASN A 83 -23.73 -6.92 8.70
C ASN A 83 -23.72 -6.06 7.41
N ASP A 84 -23.45 -4.76 7.53
CA ASP A 84 -23.28 -3.88 6.37
C ASP A 84 -21.90 -4.15 5.73
N PHE A 85 -21.80 -5.27 5.00
CA PHE A 85 -20.57 -5.90 4.53
C PHE A 85 -19.70 -4.98 3.69
N TYR A 86 -20.29 -3.99 3.00
CA TYR A 86 -19.52 -3.03 2.21
C TYR A 86 -18.52 -2.26 3.09
N TYR A 87 -18.97 -1.72 4.22
CA TYR A 87 -18.11 -0.94 5.12
C TYR A 87 -17.23 -1.83 6.00
N VAL A 88 -17.70 -3.02 6.36
CA VAL A 88 -16.93 -4.00 7.14
C VAL A 88 -15.76 -4.52 6.31
N ASN A 89 -15.98 -4.97 5.08
CA ASN A 89 -14.92 -5.47 4.21
C ASN A 89 -13.91 -4.36 3.87
N ALA A 90 -14.38 -3.16 3.56
CA ALA A 90 -13.50 -2.02 3.34
C ALA A 90 -12.64 -1.70 4.56
N TYR A 91 -13.20 -1.81 5.77
CA TYR A 91 -12.45 -1.68 7.02
C TYR A 91 -11.35 -2.74 7.14
N GLU A 92 -11.68 -4.03 6.97
CA GLU A 92 -10.73 -5.15 7.12
C GLU A 92 -9.58 -5.02 6.10
N GLU A 93 -9.89 -4.73 4.84
CA GLU A 93 -8.87 -4.54 3.80
C GLU A 93 -7.95 -3.35 4.10
N MET A 94 -8.51 -2.21 4.53
CA MET A 94 -7.71 -1.05 4.92
C MET A 94 -6.88 -1.36 6.16
N TYR A 95 -7.45 -2.04 7.16
CA TYR A 95 -6.74 -2.44 8.37
C TYR A 95 -5.55 -3.33 8.01
N ASP A 96 -5.73 -4.31 7.14
CA ASP A 96 -4.66 -5.21 6.69
C ASP A 96 -3.53 -4.50 5.94
N ARG A 97 -3.86 -3.52 5.09
CA ARG A 97 -2.84 -2.69 4.43
C ARG A 97 -2.13 -1.75 5.42
N LEU A 98 -2.87 -1.14 6.34
CA LEU A 98 -2.36 -0.14 7.26
C LEU A 98 -1.59 -0.77 8.45
N LYS A 99 -1.93 -2.00 8.87
CA LYS A 99 -1.21 -2.74 9.94
C LYS A 99 0.17 -3.21 9.52
N VAL A 100 0.46 -3.30 8.22
CA VAL A 100 1.81 -3.56 7.70
C VAL A 100 2.55 -2.27 7.31
N ASN A 101 1.86 -1.13 7.32
CA ASN A 101 2.43 0.17 7.02
C ASN A 101 3.42 0.58 8.13
N TYR A 102 4.70 0.67 7.78
CA TYR A 102 5.77 0.98 8.73
C TYR A 102 5.55 2.29 9.49
N PHE A 103 5.04 3.34 8.82
CA PHE A 103 4.82 4.64 9.45
C PHE A 103 3.73 4.60 10.54
N ILE A 104 2.74 3.71 10.40
CA ILE A 104 1.63 3.57 11.35
C ILE A 104 2.03 2.74 12.58
N ASN A 105 2.83 1.67 12.40
CA ASN A 105 3.10 0.69 13.45
C ASN A 105 4.27 1.03 14.40
N ILE A 106 5.03 2.08 14.14
CA ILE A 106 6.12 2.51 15.04
C ILE A 106 5.54 3.01 16.36
N ARG A 107 5.65 2.22 17.43
CA ARG A 107 5.43 2.68 18.82
C ARG A 107 6.68 3.38 19.37
N ASN A 108 7.87 2.96 18.94
CA ASN A 108 9.16 3.55 19.27
C ASN A 108 10.12 3.37 18.07
N GLN A 109 10.65 4.47 17.51
CA GLN A 109 11.57 4.42 16.36
C GLN A 109 12.88 3.66 16.67
N ASN A 110 13.21 3.48 17.94
CA ASN A 110 14.46 2.89 18.40
C ASN A 110 14.37 1.39 18.72
N ASP A 111 13.19 0.78 18.71
CA ASP A 111 13.06 -0.65 19.05
C ASP A 111 13.48 -1.56 17.89
N LEU A 112 14.26 -2.59 18.23
CA LEU A 112 14.93 -3.51 17.29
C LEU A 112 13.91 -4.24 16.39
N LYS A 113 12.76 -4.62 16.95
CA LYS A 113 11.67 -5.26 16.21
C LYS A 113 11.15 -4.38 15.08
N SER A 114 11.05 -3.07 15.32
CA SER A 114 10.64 -2.09 14.30
C SER A 114 11.69 -1.95 13.19
N LYS A 115 12.98 -1.97 13.53
CA LYS A 115 14.06 -1.95 12.53
C LYS A 115 14.06 -3.22 11.67
N TYR A 116 13.87 -4.39 12.30
CA TYR A 116 13.78 -5.67 11.60
C TYR A 116 12.66 -5.68 10.56
N TYR A 117 11.42 -5.38 10.95
CA TYR A 117 10.29 -5.38 10.01
C TYR A 117 10.45 -4.34 8.89
N ARG A 118 11.04 -3.17 9.16
CA ARG A 118 11.38 -2.21 8.11
C ARG A 118 12.26 -2.83 7.04
N TYR A 119 13.36 -3.48 7.46
CA TYR A 119 14.29 -4.09 6.53
C TYR A 119 13.65 -5.27 5.78
N VAL A 120 12.81 -6.07 6.44
CA VAL A 120 12.06 -7.15 5.77
C VAL A 120 11.15 -6.58 4.67
N ASN A 121 10.35 -5.56 4.96
CA ASN A 121 9.45 -4.96 3.97
C ASN A 121 10.21 -4.28 2.82
N GLN A 122 11.32 -3.59 3.11
CA GLN A 122 12.19 -3.03 2.07
C GLN A 122 12.75 -4.13 1.17
N ASN A 123 13.17 -5.26 1.74
CA ASN A 123 13.65 -6.40 0.97
C ASN A 123 12.56 -7.02 0.09
N ILE A 124 11.34 -7.17 0.60
CA ILE A 124 10.20 -7.67 -0.20
C ILE A 124 9.95 -6.75 -1.39
N ASN A 125 9.79 -5.45 -1.14
CA ASN A 125 9.55 -4.46 -2.19
C ASN A 125 10.68 -4.41 -3.23
N LEU A 126 11.94 -4.55 -2.79
CA LEU A 126 13.09 -4.62 -3.69
C LEU A 126 13.07 -5.88 -4.55
N LYS A 127 12.70 -7.03 -3.98
CA LYS A 127 12.56 -8.29 -4.72
C LYS A 127 11.48 -8.19 -5.81
N GLU A 128 10.31 -7.64 -5.48
CA GLU A 128 9.23 -7.44 -6.45
C GLU A 128 9.65 -6.51 -7.60
N LYS A 129 10.30 -5.38 -7.27
CA LYS A 129 10.84 -4.46 -8.29
C LYS A 129 11.86 -5.12 -9.20
N ASN A 130 12.75 -5.94 -8.63
CA ASN A 130 13.74 -6.68 -9.41
C ASN A 130 13.09 -7.72 -10.33
N GLN A 131 12.07 -8.43 -9.85
CA GLN A 131 11.31 -9.37 -10.68
C GLN A 131 10.63 -8.65 -11.85
N HIS A 132 10.01 -7.51 -11.59
CA HIS A 132 9.36 -6.71 -12.63
C HIS A 132 10.38 -6.17 -13.66
N LEU A 133 11.51 -5.64 -13.20
CA LEU A 133 12.58 -5.17 -14.08
C LEU A 133 13.12 -6.31 -14.96
N ASN A 134 13.35 -7.49 -14.37
CA ASN A 134 13.78 -8.67 -15.12
C ASN A 134 12.75 -9.11 -16.17
N PHE A 135 11.46 -9.03 -15.86
CA PHE A 135 10.41 -9.30 -16.82
C PHE A 135 10.44 -8.31 -18.00
N ILE A 136 10.56 -7.01 -17.72
CA ILE A 136 10.66 -5.98 -18.76
C ILE A 136 11.88 -6.23 -19.65
N ILE A 137 13.05 -6.46 -19.06
CA ILE A 137 14.29 -6.71 -19.82
C ILE A 137 14.13 -7.94 -20.72
N LYS A 138 13.57 -9.04 -20.20
CA LYS A 138 13.32 -10.25 -21.01
C LYS A 138 12.36 -9.97 -22.16
N SER A 139 11.30 -9.21 -21.92
CA SER A 139 10.34 -8.83 -22.96
C SER A 139 10.99 -7.98 -24.04
N GLN A 140 11.77 -6.97 -23.66
CA GLN A 140 12.46 -6.10 -24.60
C GLN A 140 13.51 -6.85 -25.42
N LEU A 141 14.29 -7.74 -24.79
CA LEU A 141 15.24 -8.58 -25.51
C LEU A 141 14.54 -9.47 -26.54
N LYS A 142 13.38 -10.04 -26.19
CA LYS A 142 12.58 -10.86 -27.12
C LYS A 142 12.14 -10.08 -28.36
N GLU A 143 11.67 -8.85 -28.17
CA GLU A 143 11.28 -7.97 -29.29
C GLU A 143 12.49 -7.59 -30.16
N ILE A 144 13.61 -7.19 -29.55
CA ILE A 144 14.86 -6.89 -30.28
C ILE A 144 15.32 -8.11 -31.09
N PHE A 145 15.26 -9.32 -30.54
CA PHE A 145 15.63 -10.53 -31.28
C PHE A 145 14.70 -10.82 -32.46
N LYS A 146 13.41 -10.51 -32.31
CA LYS A 146 12.44 -10.64 -33.40
C LYS A 146 12.74 -9.64 -34.52
N GLU A 147 12.95 -8.37 -34.18
CA GLU A 147 13.32 -7.32 -35.14
C GLU A 147 14.62 -7.66 -35.88
N CYS A 148 15.67 -8.05 -35.16
CA CYS A 148 16.94 -8.46 -35.77
C CYS A 148 16.79 -9.63 -36.74
N ARG A 149 15.90 -10.60 -36.43
CA ARG A 149 15.61 -11.73 -37.30
C ARG A 149 14.87 -11.30 -38.57
N GLU A 150 13.92 -10.37 -38.44
CA GLU A 150 13.13 -9.84 -39.55
C GLU A 150 13.99 -8.96 -40.49
N GLU A 151 14.86 -8.13 -39.94
CA GLU A 151 15.68 -7.18 -40.72
C GLU A 151 16.92 -7.83 -41.34
N TYR A 152 17.62 -8.70 -40.60
CA TYR A 152 18.92 -9.25 -41.02
C TYR A 152 18.89 -10.75 -41.34
N GLY A 153 17.74 -11.41 -41.22
CA GLY A 153 17.58 -12.84 -41.52
C GLY A 153 18.38 -13.79 -40.61
N TYR A 154 18.86 -13.30 -39.46
CA TYR A 154 19.95 -13.95 -38.71
C TYR A 154 19.72 -14.03 -37.17
N VAL A 155 20.17 -15.14 -36.54
CA VAL A 155 20.10 -15.47 -35.09
C VAL A 155 21.54 -15.72 -34.55
N PRO A 156 22.06 -15.05 -33.50
CA PRO A 156 23.48 -14.71 -33.20
C PRO A 156 24.63 -15.61 -33.73
N GLN A 157 25.65 -15.02 -34.41
CA GLN A 157 26.66 -15.72 -35.25
C GLN A 157 28.03 -15.80 -34.62
N THR A 158 28.22 -15.23 -33.44
CA THR A 158 29.52 -15.30 -32.76
C THR A 158 29.47 -16.36 -31.68
N SER A 159 30.51 -17.19 -31.63
CA SER A 159 30.69 -18.26 -30.64
C SER A 159 30.52 -17.76 -29.21
N TYR A 160 30.90 -16.51 -28.93
CA TYR A 160 30.72 -15.83 -27.65
C TYR A 160 29.24 -15.59 -27.26
N LEU A 161 28.39 -15.19 -28.21
CA LEU A 161 26.96 -14.98 -27.96
C LEU A 161 26.21 -16.30 -27.88
N LYS A 162 26.63 -17.31 -28.66
CA LYS A 162 26.08 -18.67 -28.61
C LYS A 162 26.32 -19.33 -27.24
N GLU A 163 27.55 -19.24 -26.73
CA GLU A 163 27.94 -19.78 -25.42
C GLU A 163 27.21 -19.09 -24.25
N LYS A 164 26.92 -17.78 -24.36
CA LYS A 164 26.09 -17.06 -23.38
C LYS A 164 24.62 -17.44 -23.47
N PHE A 165 24.12 -17.71 -24.68
CA PHE A 165 22.74 -18.13 -24.90
C PHE A 165 22.49 -19.54 -24.36
N ASP A 166 23.41 -20.47 -24.63
CA ASP A 166 23.36 -21.85 -24.14
C ASP A 166 23.40 -21.90 -22.61
N LYS A 167 24.26 -21.10 -21.97
CA LYS A 167 24.29 -20.96 -20.49
C LYS A 167 22.99 -20.43 -19.90
N ILE A 168 22.30 -19.53 -20.60
CA ILE A 168 21.01 -18.98 -20.14
C ILE A 168 19.90 -20.03 -20.27
N ASN A 169 19.88 -20.81 -21.35
CA ASN A 169 18.91 -21.90 -21.53
C ASN A 169 19.10 -23.02 -20.48
N ASP A 170 20.33 -23.45 -20.22
CA ASP A 170 20.65 -24.43 -19.17
C ASP A 170 20.19 -24.00 -17.76
N MET A 171 20.27 -22.70 -17.46
CA MET A 171 19.80 -22.16 -16.19
C MET A 171 18.27 -22.14 -16.09
N LEU A 172 17.56 -22.02 -17.22
CA LEU A 172 16.11 -22.02 -17.27
C LEU A 172 15.53 -23.43 -17.11
N GLU A 173 16.19 -24.46 -17.67
CA GLU A 173 15.77 -25.87 -17.52
C GLU A 173 16.00 -26.43 -16.10
N LYS A 174 17.01 -25.95 -15.37
CA LYS A 174 17.28 -26.39 -13.99
C LYS A 174 16.32 -25.80 -12.94
N ILE A 175 15.44 -24.88 -13.35
CA ILE A 175 14.47 -24.19 -12.48
C ILE A 175 13.03 -24.73 -12.71
N SER A 176 12.80 -25.54 -13.75
CA SER A 176 11.57 -26.32 -13.93
C SER A 176 11.64 -27.65 -13.19
#